data_AF-A0A951FJD6-F1
#
_entry.id   AF-A0A951FJD6-F1
#
_cell.length_a   1.000
_cell.length_b   1.000
_cell.length_c   1.000
_cell.angle_alpha   90.00
_cell.angle_beta   90.00
_cell.angle_gamma   90.00
#
_symmetry.space_group_name_H-M   'P 1'
#
loop_
_entity.id
_entity.type
_entity.pdbx_description
1 polymer ?
#
loop_
_entity_poly.entity_id
_entity_poly.type
_entity_poly.pdbx_seq_one_letter_code
_entity_poly.pdbx_strand_id
1 'polypeptide(L)' 'HFVIDRHPQHANVAIAGGFSGHGFKFCPVIGELLADLTIDPAAAPPALFGWSRLLG' A
#
# COMPACT_ATOMS: atom_id res chain seq x y z
N HIS A 1 11.46 -3.36 2.41
CA HIS A 1 10.13 -3.82 2.85
C HIS A 1 9.10 -2.83 2.35
N PHE A 2 8.04 -3.32 1.72
CA PHE A 2 7.06 -2.47 1.05
C PHE A 2 6.22 -1.68 2.04
N VAL A 3 5.80 -0.48 1.63
CA VAL A 3 4.75 0.29 2.29
C VAL A 3 3.64 0.45 1.26
N ILE A 4 2.47 -0.13 1.53
CA ILE A 4 1.30 -0.05 0.65
C ILE A 4 0.11 0.21 1.54
N ASP A 5 -0.44 1.43 1.49
CA ASP A 5 -1.52 1.87 2.38
C ASP A 5 -2.07 3.24 1.92
N ARG A 6 -3.14 3.74 2.55
CA ARG A 6 -3.63 5.12 2.35
C ARG A 6 -2.91 6.10 3.24
N HIS A 7 -2.72 7.34 2.78
CA HIS A 7 -2.11 8.38 3.59
C HIS A 7 -2.96 8.64 4.86
N PRO A 8 -2.37 8.66 6.08
CA PRO A 8 -3.11 8.70 7.34
C PRO A 8 -3.97 9.97 7.52
N GLN A 9 -3.61 11.06 6.85
CA GLN A 9 -4.33 12.34 6.90
C GLN A 9 -5.08 12.68 5.60
N HIS A 10 -4.94 11.87 4.54
CA HIS A 10 -5.51 12.14 3.23
C HIS A 10 -6.13 10.85 2.66
N ALA A 11 -7.41 10.63 2.95
CA ALA A 11 -8.12 9.39 2.61
C ALA A 11 -8.19 9.09 1.09
N ASN A 12 -8.01 10.11 0.25
CA ASN A 12 -8.00 10.01 -1.21
C ASN A 12 -6.60 9.78 -1.82
N VAL A 13 -5.59 9.51 -1.00
CA VAL A 13 -4.21 9.27 -1.45
C VAL A 13 -3.80 7.85 -1.08
N ALA A 14 -3.62 6.99 -2.07
CA ALA A 14 -3.00 5.67 -1.91
C ALA A 14 -1.49 5.77 -2.20
N ILE A 15 -0.68 5.08 -1.39
CA ILE A 15 0.77 5.05 -1.48
C ILE A 15 1.21 3.61 -1.69
N ALA A 16 2.14 3.39 -2.62
CA ALA A 16 2.92 2.16 -2.71
C ALA A 16 4.39 2.51 -2.96
N GLY A 17 5.26 2.12 -2.02
CA GLY A 17 6.67 2.49 -2.04
C GLY A 17 7.55 1.59 -1.19
N GLY A 18 8.83 1.96 -1.03
CA GLY A 18 9.78 1.15 -0.26
C GLY A 18 10.12 -0.20 -0.93
N PHE A 19 10.06 -0.26 -2.27
CA PHE A 19 10.25 -1.50 -3.04
C PHE A 19 11.69 -2.02 -3.08
N SER A 20 12.67 -1.22 -2.68
CA SER A 20 14.07 -1.63 -2.45
C SER A 20 14.68 -2.48 -3.58
N GLY A 21 14.47 -2.10 -4.84
CA GLY A 21 15.03 -2.79 -6.02
C GLY A 21 14.30 -4.06 -6.46
N HIS A 22 13.24 -4.48 -5.78
CA HIS A 22 12.56 -5.75 -6.05
C HIS A 22 11.09 -5.61 -6.44
N GLY A 23 10.57 -4.38 -6.58
CA GLY A 23 9.15 -4.12 -6.83
C GLY A 23 8.63 -4.61 -8.18
N PHE A 24 9.48 -4.65 -9.22
CA PHE A 24 9.05 -4.91 -10.59
C PHE A 24 8.27 -6.22 -10.75
N LYS A 25 8.76 -7.31 -10.14
CA LYS A 25 8.11 -8.64 -10.21
C LYS A 25 6.76 -8.70 -9.49
N PHE A 26 6.46 -7.72 -8.64
CA PHE A 26 5.22 -7.63 -7.88
C PHE A 26 4.26 -6.58 -8.45
N CYS A 27 4.63 -5.88 -9.54
CA CYS A 27 3.80 -4.83 -10.13
C CYS A 27 2.34 -5.26 -10.38
N PRO A 28 2.03 -6.46 -10.93
CA PRO A 28 0.64 -6.85 -11.16
C PRO A 28 -0.21 -6.90 -9.87
N VAL A 29 0.27 -7.59 -8.84
CA VAL A 29 -0.47 -7.75 -7.57
C VAL A 29 -0.50 -6.46 -6.76
N ILE A 30 0.56 -5.64 -6.82
CA ILE A 30 0.58 -4.32 -6.18
C ILE A 30 -0.41 -3.38 -6.87
N GLY A 31 -0.52 -3.45 -8.20
CA GLY A 31 -1.48 -2.66 -8.98
C GLY A 31 -2.93 -3.01 -8.63
N GLU A 32 -3.25 -4.30 -8.50
CA GLU A 32 -4.56 -4.76 -8.03
C GLU A 32 -4.89 -4.22 -6.64
N LEU A 33 -3.97 -4.39 -5.68
CA LEU A 33 -4.16 -3.86 -4.33
C LEU A 33 -4.32 -2.33 -4.31
N LEU A 34 -3.56 -1.60 -5.12
CA LEU A 34 -3.70 -0.15 -5.26
C LEU A 34 -5.06 0.25 -5.85
N ALA A 35 -5.57 -0.53 -6.81
CA ALA A 35 -6.88 -0.28 -7.40
C ALA A 35 -7.98 -0.41 -6.33
N ASP A 36 -7.96 -1.50 -5.55
CA ASP A 36 -8.88 -1.71 -4.42
C ASP A 36 -8.79 -0.57 -3.40
N LEU A 37 -7.57 -0.21 -3.00
CA LEU A 37 -7.34 0.91 -2.08
C LEU A 37 -7.78 2.27 -2.64
N THR A 38 -7.91 2.40 -3.95
CA THR A 38 -8.36 3.65 -4.57
C THR A 38 -9.89 3.73 -4.66
N ILE A 39 -10.57 2.62 -4.91
CA ILE A 39 -12.01 2.60 -5.23
C ILE A 39 -12.90 2.17 -4.06
N ASP A 40 -12.40 1.35 -3.13
CA ASP A 40 -13.17 0.82 -2.01
C ASP A 40 -12.61 1.31 -0.67
N PRO A 41 -13.28 2.26 0.02
CA PRO A 41 -12.87 2.75 1.34
C PRO A 41 -12.70 1.67 2.42
N ALA A 42 -13.36 0.51 2.28
CA ALA A 42 -13.25 -0.61 3.22
C ALA A 42 -12.05 -1.52 2.93
N ALA A 43 -11.44 -1.42 1.75
CA ALA A 43 -10.24 -2.19 1.42
C ALA A 43 -9.08 -1.83 2.35
N ALA A 44 -8.32 -2.84 2.77
CA ALA A 44 -7.15 -2.69 3.62
C ALA A 44 -5.99 -3.52 3.07
N PRO A 45 -4.75 -3.01 3.15
CA PRO A 45 -3.58 -3.79 2.76
C PRO A 45 -3.29 -4.87 3.81
N PRO A 46 -2.47 -5.89 3.47
CA PRO A 46 -1.87 -6.76 4.48
C PRO A 46 -1.15 -5.94 5.56
N ALA A 47 -1.33 -6.30 6.83
CA ALA A 47 -0.75 -5.55 7.97
C ALA A 47 0.78 -5.40 7.87
N LEU A 48 1.47 -6.36 7.22
CA LEU A 48 2.91 -6.31 6.94
C LEU A 48 3.34 -5.14 6.05
N PHE A 49 2.42 -4.51 5.32
CA PHE A 49 2.70 -3.40 4.40
C PHE A 49 2.12 -2.06 4.87
N GLY A 50 1.27 -2.04 5.90
CA GLY A 50 0.64 -0.83 6.42
C GLY A 50 1.56 0.07 7.23
N TRP A 51 1.11 1.31 7.52
CA TRP A 51 1.90 2.29 8.29
C TRP A 51 2.22 1.84 9.71
N SER A 52 1.29 1.12 10.34
CA SER A 52 1.37 0.71 11.75
C SER A 52 2.68 -0.02 12.07
N ARG A 53 3.23 -0.79 11.12
CA ARG A 53 4.51 -1.48 11.29
C ARG A 53 5.73 -0.56 11.46
N LEU A 54 5.60 0.71 11.08
CA LEU A 54 6.66 1.71 11.15
C LEU A 54 6.57 2.56 12.41
N LEU A 55 5.44 2.50 13.14
CA LEU A 55 5.14 3.43 14.22
C LEU A 55 5.57 2.95 15.62
N GLY A 56 6.07 1.71 15.75
CA GLY A 56 6.62 1.19 17.02
C GLY A 56 5.56 0.80 18.03
#